data_AF-A0A269ZCV7-F1
#
_entry.id   AF-A0A269ZCV7-F1
#
_cell.length_a   1.000
_cell.length_b   1.000
_cell.length_c   1.000
_cell.angle_alpha   90.00
_cell.angle_beta   90.00
_cell.angle_gamma   90.00
#
_symmetry.space_group_name_H-M   'P 1'
#
loop_
_entity.id
_entity.type
_entity.pdbx_description
1 polymer ?
#
loop_
_entity_poly.entity_id
_entity_poly.type
_entity_poly.pdbx_seq_one_letter_code
_entity_poly.pdbx_strand_id
1 'polypeptide(L)'
;MLKKIAVAALLLVFFGPALALLSVGVLMNPAATATATCTVNGAGVTVGDVPGSLTVTTANGETFTLNRQQLTHAATIIETGSGIDGVTRDGLVIALMAALTESTLRMLSNTSSYPESADYPNDGDGSDNDSLGLFQMRPQSGWGTVAELMDPVYQAQAFFGGPTGPNHPSPRGLLDIPGWEEMDKGEAAQAVEVSAYPDRYRNYEPVAATILTTLTTTTASTGDGAVVPVGQPAGPESSRVVFPVPEGTWVLTSEYGPRVHPITGEDSFHTGTDFAAPDGTPLLAAADGRVTVAEFSGGYGGLIVIEHTIDGQTVATAYAHMWEHGIHVQAGDQVLAGQHIGDIGSSGNSTGPHLHFEVRIGGTNGEHTDPAAWLNSHDAADLPEPETGTPGQDCDPDTGGTPGGAPEPFEGDPNQMVDDPTTGGQITARMLHLYTQTIAAFPDTSWACYSPRPGTVSEHPLGRACDGTFGNAIGSHPTPAQRELGWQVTNWMKTHAETLGVEYLIWDGRIWSLARDDEGWRPYDGGGMHDPGDVTGGHYDHLHVTVSQNP
;
A
#
# COMPACT_ATOMS: atom_id res chain seq x y z
N MET A 1 74.26 13.97 24.60
CA MET A 1 73.10 13.11 24.25
C MET A 1 72.52 12.36 25.45
N LEU A 2 73.33 11.86 26.40
CA LEU A 2 72.83 11.11 27.58
C LEU A 2 71.80 11.85 28.47
N LYS A 3 71.94 13.17 28.69
CA LYS A 3 70.98 13.92 29.52
C LYS A 3 69.57 13.99 28.92
N LYS A 4 69.43 13.99 27.60
CA LYS A 4 68.12 14.00 26.93
C LYS A 4 67.43 12.63 27.00
N ILE A 5 68.23 11.56 26.95
CA ILE A 5 67.75 10.18 27.09
C ILE A 5 67.30 9.92 28.54
N ALA A 6 68.02 10.44 29.53
CA ALA A 6 67.63 10.30 30.94
C ALA A 6 66.30 11.02 31.26
N VAL A 7 66.05 12.19 30.66
CA VAL A 7 64.79 12.92 30.84
C VAL A 7 63.63 12.19 30.17
N ALA A 8 63.83 11.62 28.97
CA ALA A 8 62.81 10.82 28.30
C ALA A 8 62.49 9.53 29.07
N ALA A 9 63.49 8.88 29.66
CA ALA A 9 63.29 7.70 30.51
C ALA A 9 62.54 8.04 31.80
N LEU A 10 62.81 9.19 32.42
CA LEU A 10 62.09 9.64 33.61
C LEU A 10 60.61 9.95 33.30
N LEU A 11 60.33 10.56 32.15
CA LEU A 11 58.97 10.83 31.70
C LEU A 11 58.19 9.53 31.46
N LEU A 12 58.82 8.50 30.89
CA LEU A 12 58.22 7.18 30.73
C LEU A 12 57.94 6.46 32.05
N VAL A 13 58.77 6.65 33.07
CA VAL A 13 58.56 6.03 34.39
C VAL A 13 57.44 6.72 35.19
N PHE A 14 57.33 8.05 35.11
CA PHE A 14 56.33 8.79 35.87
C PHE A 14 54.98 8.94 35.15
N PHE A 15 54.98 9.03 33.82
CA PHE A 15 53.74 9.17 33.02
C PHE A 15 53.35 7.89 32.27
N GLY A 16 54.25 6.90 32.16
CA GLY A 16 53.93 5.60 31.54
C GLY A 16 52.80 4.84 32.23
N PRO A 17 52.73 4.78 33.58
CA PRO A 17 51.61 4.14 34.26
C PRO A 17 50.28 4.86 34.03
N ALA A 18 50.29 6.20 33.93
CA ALA A 18 49.10 6.99 33.61
C ALA A 18 48.67 6.82 32.15
N LEU A 19 49.61 6.72 31.19
CA LEU A 19 49.31 6.38 29.80
C LEU A 19 48.85 4.93 29.62
N ALA A 20 49.36 3.99 30.43
CA ALA A 20 48.92 2.59 30.45
C ALA A 20 47.50 2.46 31.02
N LEU A 21 47.16 3.24 32.06
CA LEU A 21 45.80 3.30 32.61
C LEU A 21 44.80 4.01 31.68
N LEU A 22 45.24 5.02 30.92
CA LEU A 22 44.45 5.64 29.84
C LEU A 22 44.21 4.68 28.67
N SER A 23 45.19 3.83 28.31
CA SER A 23 45.02 2.84 27.25
C SER A 23 44.17 1.64 27.67
N VAL A 24 44.18 1.25 28.95
CA VAL A 24 43.25 0.24 29.49
C VAL A 24 41.83 0.81 29.69
N GLY A 25 41.70 2.08 30.09
CA GLY A 25 40.40 2.75 30.22
C GLY A 25 39.67 2.98 28.89
N VAL A 26 40.41 3.15 27.79
CA VAL A 26 39.83 3.24 26.43
C VAL A 26 39.40 1.86 25.91
N LEU A 27 40.01 0.77 26.39
CA LEU A 27 39.63 -0.61 26.03
C LEU A 27 38.50 -1.20 26.89
N MET A 28 38.08 -0.52 27.96
CA MET A 28 36.97 -0.93 28.82
C MET A 28 35.77 0.01 28.75
N ASN A 29 35.74 0.92 27.77
CA ASN A 29 34.55 1.71 27.45
C ASN A 29 33.64 0.89 26.52
N PRO A 30 32.43 0.48 26.95
CA PRO A 30 31.50 -0.27 26.10
C PRO A 30 31.04 0.51 24.86
N ALA A 31 31.33 1.82 24.77
CA ALA A 31 31.02 2.63 23.60
C ALA A 31 32.05 2.57 22.44
N ALA A 32 33.19 1.86 22.58
CA ALA A 32 34.29 1.93 21.60
C ALA A 32 34.72 0.59 20.97
N THR A 33 34.06 -0.53 21.28
CA THR A 33 34.37 -1.85 20.69
C THR A 33 33.10 -2.57 20.22
N ALA A 34 32.44 -1.98 19.24
CA ALA A 34 31.40 -2.66 18.45
C ALA A 34 31.53 -2.28 16.97
N THR A 35 32.67 -2.63 16.36
CA THR A 35 32.78 -2.82 14.91
C THR A 35 33.14 -4.28 14.64
N ALA A 36 32.25 -5.15 15.10
CA ALA A 36 32.05 -6.46 14.51
C ALA A 36 30.59 -6.48 14.06
N THR A 37 30.37 -6.21 12.79
CA THR A 37 29.06 -6.28 12.14
C THR A 37 28.63 -7.74 12.11
N CYS A 38 28.06 -8.22 13.21
CA CYS A 38 26.99 -9.18 13.13
C CYS A 38 25.74 -8.35 12.89
N THR A 39 25.21 -8.39 11.66
CA THR A 39 23.88 -7.88 11.35
C THR A 39 22.88 -8.65 12.21
N VAL A 40 22.38 -7.98 13.26
CA VAL A 40 21.26 -8.45 14.08
C VAL A 40 19.99 -7.91 13.42
N ASN A 41 19.06 -8.80 13.09
CA ASN A 41 17.81 -8.49 12.39
C ASN A 41 16.76 -7.95 13.38
N GLY A 42 17.00 -6.76 13.93
CA GLY A 42 15.94 -5.90 14.49
C GLY A 42 15.41 -4.94 13.43
N ALA A 43 14.30 -4.23 13.70
CA ALA A 43 13.70 -3.26 12.77
C ALA A 43 14.66 -2.19 12.20
N GLY A 44 15.88 -2.05 12.73
CA GLY A 44 16.94 -1.18 12.20
C GLY A 44 16.69 0.30 12.46
N VAL A 45 15.79 0.62 13.40
CA VAL A 45 15.29 1.97 13.66
C VAL A 45 16.04 2.59 14.84
N THR A 46 16.58 3.80 14.65
CA THR A 46 17.20 4.58 15.74
C THR A 46 16.23 5.67 16.19
N VAL A 47 16.05 5.81 17.51
CA VAL A 47 15.24 6.89 18.08
C VAL A 47 15.99 8.22 18.00
N GLY A 48 15.35 9.22 17.42
CA GLY A 48 15.83 10.60 17.30
C GLY A 48 15.39 11.50 18.45
N ASP A 49 15.37 12.82 18.20
CA ASP A 49 15.00 13.81 19.21
C ASP A 49 13.50 13.76 19.55
N VAL A 50 13.17 13.71 20.86
CA VAL A 50 11.79 13.75 21.34
C VAL A 50 11.26 15.20 21.38
N PRO A 51 10.23 15.55 20.58
CA PRO A 51 9.73 16.92 20.52
C PRO A 51 8.98 17.32 21.79
N GLY A 52 8.72 18.62 21.94
CA GLY A 52 8.03 19.18 23.12
C GLY A 52 6.57 18.76 23.24
N SER A 53 5.94 18.53 22.10
CA SER A 53 4.57 18.08 21.94
C SER A 53 4.36 17.61 20.50
N LEU A 54 3.34 16.81 20.27
CA LEU A 54 2.94 16.34 18.95
C LEU A 54 1.41 16.34 18.89
N THR A 55 0.84 17.15 17.99
CA THR A 55 -0.59 17.10 17.70
C THR A 55 -0.85 15.98 16.72
N VAL A 56 -1.79 15.12 17.06
CA VAL A 56 -2.10 13.88 16.34
C VAL A 56 -3.60 13.76 16.16
N THR A 57 -4.02 13.07 15.11
CA THR A 57 -5.42 12.83 14.79
C THR A 57 -5.67 11.33 14.69
N THR A 58 -6.70 10.85 15.38
CA THR A 58 -7.14 9.46 15.32
C THR A 58 -7.94 9.18 14.04
N ALA A 59 -8.14 7.91 13.69
CA ALA A 59 -8.87 7.52 12.48
C ALA A 59 -10.32 8.03 12.44
N ASN A 60 -10.97 8.23 13.60
CA ASN A 60 -12.31 8.80 13.69
C ASN A 60 -12.35 10.35 13.59
N GLY A 61 -11.19 10.99 13.38
CA GLY A 61 -11.07 12.44 13.26
C GLY A 61 -10.87 13.20 14.58
N GLU A 62 -10.75 12.52 15.73
CA GLU A 62 -10.44 13.19 17.00
C GLU A 62 -8.96 13.64 17.02
N THR A 63 -8.75 14.95 17.12
CA THR A 63 -7.41 15.56 17.26
C THR A 63 -7.11 15.85 18.73
N PHE A 64 -5.92 15.44 19.18
CA PHE A 64 -5.40 15.77 20.51
C PHE A 64 -3.88 15.99 20.46
N THR A 65 -3.31 16.52 21.55
CA THR A 65 -1.87 16.82 21.62
C THR A 65 -1.21 15.94 22.68
N LEU A 66 -0.23 15.15 22.23
CA LEU A 66 0.70 14.44 23.10
C LEU A 66 1.77 15.41 23.59
N ASN A 67 2.07 15.37 24.88
CA ASN A 67 3.17 16.15 25.45
C ASN A 67 4.50 15.38 25.36
N ARG A 68 5.62 16.05 25.64
CA ARG A 68 6.96 15.45 25.63
C ARG A 68 7.07 14.19 26.48
N GLN A 69 6.40 14.11 27.64
CA GLN A 69 6.50 12.95 28.52
C GLN A 69 5.88 11.70 27.87
N GLN A 70 4.68 11.84 27.27
CA GLN A 70 4.04 10.78 26.49
C GLN A 70 4.90 10.33 25.30
N LEU A 71 5.56 11.27 24.63
CA LEU A 71 6.45 10.98 23.51
C LEU A 71 7.76 10.31 23.96
N THR A 72 8.26 10.61 25.17
CA THR A 72 9.38 9.88 25.77
C THR A 72 9.00 8.42 26.06
N HIS A 73 7.76 8.16 26.49
CA HIS A 73 7.27 6.80 26.66
C HIS A 73 7.17 6.05 25.33
N ALA A 74 6.66 6.70 24.28
CA ALA A 74 6.67 6.14 22.94
C ALA A 74 8.08 5.85 22.42
N ALA A 75 9.03 6.78 22.62
CA ALA A 75 10.44 6.57 22.29
C ALA A 75 11.02 5.33 22.99
N THR A 76 10.66 5.11 24.27
CA THR A 76 11.07 3.93 25.03
C THR A 76 10.53 2.64 24.42
N ILE A 77 9.25 2.62 24.01
CA ILE A 77 8.64 1.48 23.31
C ILE A 77 9.40 1.18 22.00
N ILE A 78 9.68 2.21 21.22
CA ILE A 78 10.37 2.10 19.92
C ILE A 78 11.79 1.58 20.09
N GLU A 79 12.58 2.18 20.99
CA GLU A 79 13.96 1.78 21.25
C GLU A 79 14.03 0.34 21.76
N THR A 80 13.15 -0.01 22.69
CA THR A 80 13.09 -1.36 23.27
C THR A 80 12.72 -2.39 22.20
N GLY A 81 11.65 -2.16 21.45
CA GLY A 81 11.19 -3.07 20.41
C GLY A 81 12.20 -3.23 19.27
N SER A 82 12.87 -2.14 18.87
CA SER A 82 13.87 -2.17 17.79
C SER A 82 15.08 -3.06 18.13
N GLY A 83 15.34 -3.29 19.42
CA GLY A 83 16.40 -4.18 19.90
C GLY A 83 15.98 -5.65 20.05
N ILE A 84 14.73 -6.01 19.78
CA ILE A 84 14.21 -7.38 19.92
C ILE A 84 14.13 -8.02 18.53
N ASP A 85 14.78 -9.18 18.37
CA ASP A 85 14.73 -9.96 17.14
C ASP A 85 13.29 -10.36 16.80
N GLY A 86 12.88 -10.14 15.54
CA GLY A 86 11.53 -10.44 15.06
C GLY A 86 10.53 -9.31 15.23
N VAL A 87 10.84 -8.24 15.97
CA VAL A 87 10.00 -7.04 16.00
C VAL A 87 10.23 -6.23 14.72
N THR A 88 9.18 -6.14 13.90
CA THR A 88 9.16 -5.32 12.68
C THR A 88 8.66 -3.91 12.97
N ARG A 89 8.71 -3.02 11.96
CA ARG A 89 8.10 -1.68 12.05
C ARG A 89 6.60 -1.76 12.39
N ASP A 90 5.89 -2.75 11.82
CA ASP A 90 4.48 -2.98 12.15
C ASP A 90 4.29 -3.43 13.60
N GLY A 91 5.21 -4.25 14.14
CA GLY A 91 5.22 -4.58 15.56
C GLY A 91 5.34 -3.34 16.45
N LEU A 92 6.19 -2.37 16.09
CA LEU A 92 6.32 -1.10 16.81
C LEU A 92 5.03 -0.27 16.73
N VAL A 93 4.37 -0.22 15.57
CA VAL A 93 3.08 0.46 15.40
C VAL A 93 2.01 -0.20 16.29
N ILE A 94 1.92 -1.52 16.30
CA ILE A 94 0.99 -2.31 17.12
C ILE A 94 1.18 -2.00 18.62
N ALA A 95 2.42 -1.95 19.10
CA ALA A 95 2.72 -1.60 20.49
C ALA A 95 2.32 -0.16 20.84
N LEU A 96 2.57 0.79 19.94
CA LEU A 96 2.15 2.18 20.13
C LEU A 96 0.61 2.30 20.13
N MET A 97 -0.09 1.59 19.26
CA MET A 97 -1.56 1.53 19.23
C MET A 97 -2.13 1.01 20.55
N ALA A 98 -1.56 -0.06 21.10
CA ALA A 98 -1.96 -0.62 22.39
C ALA A 98 -1.76 0.41 23.51
N ALA A 99 -0.55 0.96 23.66
CA ALA A 99 -0.27 1.94 24.72
C ALA A 99 -1.10 3.24 24.59
N LEU A 100 -1.41 3.68 23.37
CA LEU A 100 -2.32 4.80 23.11
C LEU A 100 -3.76 4.50 23.56
N THR A 101 -4.23 3.29 23.27
CA THR A 101 -5.60 2.85 23.61
C THR A 101 -5.75 2.66 25.11
N GLU A 102 -4.77 2.05 25.76
CA GLU A 102 -4.83 1.66 27.17
C GLU A 102 -4.59 2.84 28.13
N SER A 103 -3.65 3.72 27.79
CA SER A 103 -3.25 4.82 28.70
C SER A 103 -3.08 6.17 28.04
N THR A 104 -3.26 6.27 26.72
CA THR A 104 -2.84 7.43 25.92
C THR A 104 -1.34 7.71 26.12
N LEU A 105 -0.52 6.66 26.11
CA LEU A 105 0.93 6.71 26.35
C LEU A 105 1.31 7.31 27.71
N ARG A 106 0.50 7.07 28.74
CA ARG A 106 0.76 7.56 30.10
C ARG A 106 1.20 6.42 30.99
N MET A 107 2.27 6.64 31.74
CA MET A 107 2.73 5.68 32.72
C MET A 107 1.86 5.76 33.98
N LEU A 108 0.73 5.04 34.02
CA LEU A 108 -0.26 5.15 35.10
C LEU A 108 0.07 4.25 36.30
N SER A 109 0.10 4.84 37.49
CA SER A 109 0.08 4.11 38.77
C SER A 109 -1.34 3.59 39.08
N ASN A 110 -1.50 2.76 40.11
CA ASN A 110 -2.81 2.33 40.62
C ASN A 110 -2.77 2.26 42.14
N THR A 111 -2.93 3.42 42.78
CA THR A 111 -2.79 3.56 44.23
C THR A 111 -3.91 2.88 45.02
N SER A 112 -5.02 2.55 44.35
CA SER A 112 -6.15 1.85 44.95
C SER A 112 -5.87 0.37 45.20
N SER A 113 -5.17 -0.28 44.27
CA SER A 113 -4.80 -1.70 44.37
C SER A 113 -3.37 -1.90 44.87
N TYR A 114 -2.46 -1.01 44.47
CA TYR A 114 -1.03 -1.04 44.78
C TYR A 114 -0.56 0.36 45.22
N PRO A 115 -0.77 0.75 46.49
CA PRO A 115 -0.36 2.06 47.00
C PRO A 115 1.12 2.39 46.71
N GLU A 116 2.00 1.38 46.75
CA GLU A 116 3.42 1.51 46.43
C GLU A 116 3.72 1.88 44.98
N SER A 117 2.76 1.72 44.05
CA SER A 117 2.94 2.11 42.64
C SER A 117 3.16 3.62 42.47
N ALA A 118 2.67 4.45 43.40
CA ALA A 118 2.92 5.90 43.41
C ALA A 118 4.37 6.26 43.75
N ASP A 119 5.15 5.34 44.33
CA ASP A 119 6.56 5.58 44.66
C ASP A 119 7.47 5.47 43.43
N TYR A 120 6.95 4.99 42.30
CA TYR A 120 7.66 4.90 41.02
C TYR A 120 7.31 6.08 40.10
N PRO A 121 8.19 6.43 39.13
CA PRO A 121 7.87 7.46 38.13
C PRO A 121 6.56 7.16 37.41
N ASN A 122 5.63 8.12 37.43
CA ASN A 122 4.30 7.95 36.86
C ASN A 122 3.75 9.29 36.35
N ASP A 123 2.74 9.19 35.49
CA ASP A 123 2.06 10.30 34.84
C ASP A 123 0.67 10.55 35.44
N GLY A 124 0.34 9.86 36.53
CA GLY A 124 -0.96 9.89 37.18
C GLY A 124 -1.36 8.52 37.72
N ASP A 125 -2.63 8.46 38.16
CA ASP A 125 -3.24 7.28 38.77
C ASP A 125 -4.39 6.79 37.88
N GLY A 126 -4.31 5.54 37.43
CA GLY A 126 -5.35 4.79 36.73
C GLY A 126 -6.00 3.82 37.71
N SER A 127 -7.33 3.88 37.84
CA SER A 127 -8.10 3.06 38.80
C SER A 127 -8.93 1.97 38.12
N ASP A 128 -8.62 1.66 36.85
CA ASP A 128 -9.28 0.55 36.16
C ASP A 128 -8.69 -0.78 36.62
N ASN A 129 -9.48 -1.56 37.36
CA ASN A 129 -9.07 -2.81 38.01
C ASN A 129 -7.77 -2.66 38.84
N ASP A 130 -6.82 -3.60 38.68
CA ASP A 130 -5.48 -3.59 39.24
C ASP A 130 -4.41 -3.41 38.15
N SER A 131 -4.75 -2.73 37.06
CA SER A 131 -3.84 -2.48 35.94
C SER A 131 -2.80 -1.40 36.24
N LEU A 132 -1.63 -1.51 35.65
CA LEU A 132 -0.50 -0.59 35.78
C LEU A 132 0.10 -0.26 34.41
N GLY A 133 0.56 0.97 34.25
CA GLY A 133 1.48 1.39 33.21
C GLY A 133 0.95 1.65 31.82
N LEU A 134 1.85 1.64 30.84
CA LEU A 134 1.58 2.08 29.47
C LEU A 134 0.52 1.21 28.79
N PHE A 135 0.58 -0.09 29.04
CA PHE A 135 -0.29 -1.12 28.44
C PHE A 135 -1.37 -1.59 29.42
N GLN A 136 -1.51 -0.96 30.59
CA GLN A 136 -2.50 -1.35 31.60
C GLN A 136 -2.43 -2.85 31.98
N MET A 137 -1.21 -3.38 32.10
CA MET A 137 -0.93 -4.78 32.45
C MET A 137 -1.17 -5.06 33.94
N ARG A 138 -1.50 -6.31 34.26
CA ARG A 138 -1.97 -6.69 35.62
C ARG A 138 -1.03 -7.69 36.30
N PRO A 139 -0.52 -7.41 37.52
CA PRO A 139 0.28 -8.37 38.27
C PRO A 139 -0.46 -9.69 38.53
N GLN A 140 -1.76 -9.64 38.83
CA GLN A 140 -2.56 -10.83 39.09
C GLN A 140 -2.74 -11.74 37.86
N SER A 141 -2.60 -11.19 36.65
CA SER A 141 -2.65 -11.95 35.40
C SER A 141 -1.29 -12.54 35.02
N GLY A 142 -0.23 -12.29 35.81
CA GLY A 142 1.10 -12.85 35.59
C GLY A 142 2.02 -12.01 34.71
N TRP A 143 1.63 -10.77 34.36
CA TRP A 143 2.44 -9.90 33.49
C TRP A 143 3.74 -9.39 34.13
N GLY A 144 3.85 -9.42 35.46
CA GLY A 144 5.02 -8.95 36.20
C GLY A 144 4.67 -8.46 37.61
N THR A 145 5.68 -8.10 38.40
CA THR A 145 5.51 -7.43 39.69
C THR A 145 5.14 -5.96 39.52
N VAL A 146 4.67 -5.29 40.58
CA VAL A 146 4.37 -3.85 40.54
C VAL A 146 5.60 -3.03 40.11
N ALA A 147 6.78 -3.37 40.61
CA ALA A 147 8.02 -2.67 40.26
C ALA A 147 8.36 -2.81 38.77
N GLU A 148 8.18 -4.01 38.21
CA GLU A 148 8.41 -4.31 36.79
C GLU A 148 7.36 -3.63 35.91
N LEU A 149 6.08 -3.66 36.29
CA LEU A 149 5.01 -2.98 35.53
C LEU A 149 5.03 -1.47 35.68
N MET A 150 5.80 -0.91 36.62
CA MET A 150 6.09 0.53 36.68
C MET A 150 7.37 0.92 35.91
N ASP A 151 7.99 -0.02 35.20
CA ASP A 151 9.12 0.22 34.30
C ASP A 151 8.63 0.16 32.84
N PRO A 152 8.74 1.27 32.07
CA PRO A 152 8.30 1.31 30.68
C PRO A 152 9.12 0.38 29.76
N VAL A 153 10.39 0.10 30.06
CA VAL A 153 11.23 -0.82 29.27
C VAL A 153 10.75 -2.25 29.48
N TYR A 154 10.53 -2.66 30.74
CA TYR A 154 10.01 -3.98 31.06
C TYR A 154 8.66 -4.22 30.38
N GLN A 155 7.73 -3.26 30.48
CA GLN A 155 6.41 -3.37 29.86
C GLN A 155 6.48 -3.52 28.35
N ALA A 156 7.34 -2.75 27.67
CA ALA A 156 7.54 -2.90 26.24
C ALA A 156 8.10 -4.30 25.89
N GLN A 157 9.10 -4.79 26.65
CA GLN A 157 9.62 -6.16 26.48
C GLN A 157 8.54 -7.22 26.69
N ALA A 158 7.68 -7.07 27.71
CA ALA A 158 6.59 -7.99 27.99
C ALA A 158 5.53 -7.96 26.89
N PHE A 159 5.18 -6.77 26.37
CA PHE A 159 4.23 -6.62 25.27
C PHE A 159 4.70 -7.34 24.01
N PHE A 160 5.97 -7.16 23.60
CA PHE A 160 6.53 -7.87 22.45
C PHE A 160 6.68 -9.38 22.73
N GLY A 161 7.05 -9.76 23.96
CA GLY A 161 7.14 -11.14 24.41
C GLY A 161 8.12 -11.99 23.60
N GLY A 162 7.69 -13.19 23.23
CA GLY A 162 8.51 -14.18 22.53
C GLY A 162 9.29 -15.11 23.48
N PRO A 163 10.04 -16.08 22.93
CA PRO A 163 10.76 -17.09 23.73
C PRO A 163 11.77 -16.55 24.74
N THR A 164 12.24 -15.31 24.53
CA THR A 164 13.18 -14.61 25.42
C THR A 164 12.54 -13.46 26.19
N GLY A 165 11.23 -13.25 26.05
CA GLY A 165 10.49 -12.20 26.74
C GLY A 165 10.38 -12.47 28.25
N PRO A 166 10.27 -11.43 29.08
CA PRO A 166 10.25 -11.57 30.54
C PRO A 166 8.99 -12.28 31.08
N ASN A 167 7.92 -12.31 30.29
CA ASN A 167 6.63 -12.93 30.56
C ASN A 167 6.51 -14.36 29.99
N HIS A 168 7.55 -14.92 29.37
CA HIS A 168 7.50 -16.27 28.81
C HIS A 168 7.28 -17.34 29.90
N PRO A 169 6.44 -18.37 29.66
CA PRO A 169 5.63 -18.63 28.45
C PRO A 169 4.22 -18.02 28.48
N SER A 170 3.84 -17.34 29.55
CA SER A 170 2.51 -16.77 29.75
C SER A 170 2.54 -15.66 30.80
N PRO A 171 1.85 -14.53 30.59
CA PRO A 171 1.03 -14.19 29.42
C PRO A 171 1.84 -14.08 28.12
N ARG A 172 1.19 -14.36 26.98
CA ARG A 172 1.83 -14.28 25.66
C ARG A 172 2.02 -12.82 25.24
N GLY A 173 3.14 -12.48 24.62
CA GLY A 173 3.32 -11.20 23.93
C GLY A 173 3.04 -11.32 22.43
N LEU A 174 3.28 -10.25 21.68
CA LEU A 174 3.05 -10.17 20.24
C LEU A 174 3.75 -11.29 19.45
N LEU A 175 5.03 -11.53 19.72
CA LEU A 175 5.85 -12.53 19.02
C LEU A 175 5.48 -13.98 19.35
N ASP A 176 4.66 -14.20 20.37
CA ASP A 176 4.12 -15.52 20.72
C ASP A 176 2.83 -15.85 19.95
N ILE A 177 2.30 -14.91 19.13
CA ILE A 177 1.06 -15.07 18.35
C ILE A 177 1.42 -15.52 16.92
N PRO A 178 1.03 -16.73 16.48
CA PRO A 178 1.33 -17.19 15.13
C PRO A 178 0.64 -16.35 14.05
N GLY A 179 1.42 -15.88 13.07
CA GLY A 179 0.92 -15.13 11.91
C GLY A 179 0.53 -13.69 12.22
N TRP A 180 0.99 -13.12 13.34
CA TRP A 180 0.67 -11.74 13.73
C TRP A 180 1.08 -10.72 12.66
N GLU A 181 2.09 -11.02 11.84
CA GLU A 181 2.54 -10.17 10.74
C GLU A 181 1.51 -10.02 9.62
N GLU A 182 0.63 -11.01 9.45
CA GLU A 182 -0.42 -11.04 8.43
C GLU A 182 -1.77 -10.55 8.99
N MET A 183 -1.85 -10.30 10.30
CA MET A 183 -3.06 -9.82 10.95
C MET A 183 -3.27 -8.32 10.73
N ASP A 184 -4.53 -7.89 10.75
CA ASP A 184 -4.87 -6.49 10.97
C ASP A 184 -4.18 -5.99 12.26
N LYS A 185 -3.55 -4.81 12.22
CA LYS A 185 -2.74 -4.31 13.35
C LYS A 185 -3.57 -4.12 14.62
N GLY A 186 -4.84 -3.74 14.47
CA GLY A 186 -5.80 -3.66 15.56
C GLY A 186 -6.12 -5.04 16.15
N GLU A 187 -6.30 -6.05 15.31
CA GLU A 187 -6.50 -7.44 15.72
C GLU A 187 -5.27 -8.01 16.45
N ALA A 188 -4.06 -7.72 15.97
CA ALA A 188 -2.81 -8.12 16.62
C ALA A 188 -2.67 -7.47 18.00
N ALA A 189 -2.93 -6.16 18.14
CA ALA A 189 -2.93 -5.47 19.43
C ALA A 189 -3.95 -6.08 20.40
N GLN A 190 -5.18 -6.33 19.93
CA GLN A 190 -6.23 -6.99 20.71
C GLN A 190 -5.85 -8.42 21.11
N ALA A 191 -5.11 -9.16 20.28
CA ALA A 191 -4.72 -10.53 20.58
C ALA A 191 -3.67 -10.63 21.71
N VAL A 192 -2.89 -9.55 21.93
CA VAL A 192 -1.99 -9.38 23.07
C VAL A 192 -2.76 -8.92 24.32
N GLU A 193 -3.52 -7.83 24.21
CA GLU A 193 -4.17 -7.19 25.37
C GLU A 193 -5.41 -7.94 25.87
N VAL A 194 -6.12 -8.64 24.98
CA VAL A 194 -7.35 -9.38 25.28
C VAL A 194 -8.40 -8.48 25.96
N SER A 195 -8.53 -7.26 25.44
CA SER A 195 -9.52 -6.28 25.89
C SER A 195 -10.97 -6.69 25.55
N ALA A 196 -11.94 -6.07 26.24
CA ALA A 196 -13.37 -6.26 25.95
C ALA A 196 -13.86 -5.49 24.70
N TYR A 197 -13.02 -4.65 24.08
CA TYR A 197 -13.39 -3.75 23.00
C TYR A 197 -12.38 -3.79 21.83
N PRO A 198 -12.44 -4.83 20.97
CA PRO A 198 -11.42 -5.11 19.95
C PRO A 198 -11.25 -4.00 18.90
N ASP A 199 -12.31 -3.26 18.58
CA ASP A 199 -12.27 -2.24 17.53
C ASP A 199 -11.59 -0.92 17.94
N ARG A 200 -11.17 -0.77 19.21
CA ARG A 200 -10.59 0.49 19.72
C ARG A 200 -9.17 0.76 19.23
N TYR A 201 -8.37 -0.29 19.04
CA TYR A 201 -6.96 -0.14 18.69
C TYR A 201 -6.76 0.48 17.31
N ARG A 202 -7.60 0.10 16.31
CA ARG A 202 -7.53 0.64 14.94
C ARG A 202 -7.63 2.16 14.89
N ASN A 203 -8.38 2.77 15.81
CA ASN A 203 -8.55 4.22 15.86
C ASN A 203 -7.21 4.97 16.06
N TYR A 204 -6.24 4.33 16.71
CA TYR A 204 -4.95 4.92 17.03
C TYR A 204 -3.83 4.56 16.04
N GLU A 205 -4.09 3.78 14.99
CA GLU A 205 -3.08 3.43 13.98
C GLU A 205 -2.43 4.67 13.34
N PRO A 206 -3.19 5.71 12.88
CA PRO A 206 -2.58 6.91 12.32
C PRO A 206 -1.71 7.66 13.34
N VAL A 207 -2.12 7.68 14.60
CA VAL A 207 -1.39 8.31 15.70
C VAL A 207 -0.08 7.56 15.97
N ALA A 208 -0.13 6.24 16.07
CA ALA A 208 1.03 5.38 16.27
C ALA A 208 2.06 5.52 15.14
N ALA A 209 1.60 5.52 13.88
CA ALA A 209 2.47 5.75 12.72
C ALA A 209 3.13 7.13 12.78
N THR A 210 2.37 8.18 13.10
CA THR A 210 2.88 9.56 13.25
C THR A 210 3.97 9.63 14.31
N ILE A 211 3.74 9.00 15.47
CA ILE A 211 4.72 8.95 16.57
C ILE A 211 5.99 8.23 16.15
N LEU A 212 5.86 7.04 15.54
CA LEU A 212 7.00 6.25 15.10
C LEU A 212 7.85 7.02 14.09
N THR A 213 7.23 7.66 13.10
CA THR A 213 7.92 8.50 12.12
C THR A 213 8.55 9.74 12.77
N THR A 214 7.86 10.38 13.72
CA THR A 214 8.37 11.57 14.42
C THR A 214 9.60 11.26 15.26
N LEU A 215 9.61 10.10 15.93
CA LEU A 215 10.63 9.75 16.91
C LEU A 215 11.80 8.99 16.32
N THR A 216 11.85 8.75 15.01
CA THR A 216 12.89 7.90 14.42
C THR A 216 13.68 8.61 13.35
N THR A 217 15.00 8.45 13.39
CA THR A 217 15.93 8.98 12.39
C THR A 217 16.57 7.83 11.63
N THR A 218 16.32 7.77 10.32
CA THR A 218 16.98 6.79 9.44
C THR A 218 18.45 7.18 9.29
N THR A 219 19.36 6.35 9.79
CA THR A 219 20.81 6.62 9.71
C THR A 219 21.31 6.37 8.28
N ALA A 220 21.20 7.37 7.41
CA ALA A 220 21.95 7.40 6.15
C ALA A 220 23.36 7.94 6.42
N SER A 221 24.36 7.05 6.33
CA SER A 221 25.78 7.40 6.44
C SER A 221 26.26 8.14 5.18
N THR A 222 26.42 9.47 5.25
CA THR A 222 27.43 10.21 4.47
C THR A 222 27.87 11.45 5.24
N GLY A 223 29.19 11.62 5.36
CA GLY A 223 29.82 12.62 6.22
C GLY A 223 30.00 14.02 5.64
N ASP A 224 30.58 14.83 6.51
CA ASP A 224 31.05 16.21 6.42
C ASP A 224 30.04 17.35 6.63
N GLY A 225 30.35 18.14 7.66
CA GLY A 225 29.49 19.16 8.22
C GLY A 225 29.67 20.55 7.62
N ALA A 226 28.57 21.30 7.61
CA ALA A 226 28.56 22.75 7.70
C ALA A 226 27.23 23.20 8.31
N VAL A 227 27.30 24.05 9.34
CA VAL A 227 26.13 24.71 9.94
C VAL A 227 25.85 25.99 9.17
N VAL A 228 24.65 26.14 8.59
CA VAL A 228 24.12 27.37 7.97
C VAL A 228 22.62 27.49 8.35
N PRO A 229 22.09 28.70 8.65
CA PRO A 229 20.85 28.85 9.41
C PRO A 229 19.57 28.83 8.56
N VAL A 230 18.53 28.21 9.13
CA VAL A 230 17.07 28.33 8.91
C VAL A 230 16.63 28.92 7.56
N GLY A 231 16.53 28.04 6.57
CA GLY A 231 15.49 28.06 5.53
C GLY A 231 14.63 26.80 5.71
N GLN A 232 13.32 26.95 5.52
CA GLN A 232 12.31 25.87 5.54
C GLN A 232 12.88 24.54 5.04
N PRO A 233 12.80 23.42 5.79
CA PRO A 233 13.46 22.19 5.39
C PRO A 233 12.79 21.70 4.10
N ALA A 234 13.56 21.72 3.02
CA ALA A 234 13.29 20.89 1.85
C ALA A 234 13.19 19.45 2.34
N GLY A 235 12.19 18.71 1.83
CA GLY A 235 12.02 17.30 2.15
C GLY A 235 13.32 16.51 1.90
N PRO A 236 13.46 15.30 2.49
CA PRO A 236 14.63 14.45 2.28
C PRO A 236 14.99 14.41 0.79
N GLU A 237 16.25 14.70 0.45
CA GLU A 237 16.71 14.58 -0.93
C GLU A 237 16.71 13.10 -1.32
N SER A 238 15.76 12.70 -2.16
CA SER A 238 15.70 11.34 -2.70
C SER A 238 16.62 11.24 -3.91
N SER A 239 17.46 10.21 -3.94
CA SER A 239 18.18 9.78 -5.16
C SER A 239 17.50 8.59 -5.85
N ARG A 240 16.33 8.16 -5.35
CA ARG A 240 15.63 6.98 -5.82
C ARG A 240 14.19 7.33 -6.18
N VAL A 241 13.86 7.12 -7.45
CA VAL A 241 12.48 7.11 -7.95
C VAL A 241 12.07 5.65 -8.14
N VAL A 242 10.84 5.31 -7.80
CA VAL A 242 10.25 3.98 -8.01
C VAL A 242 8.90 4.11 -8.70
N PHE A 243 8.48 3.04 -9.35
CA PHE A 243 7.15 3.00 -9.96
C PHE A 243 6.05 3.06 -8.88
N PRO A 244 4.99 3.85 -9.08
CA PRO A 244 4.00 4.12 -8.04
C PRO A 244 2.95 3.00 -7.84
N VAL A 245 3.07 1.87 -8.55
CA VAL A 245 2.17 0.71 -8.45
C VAL A 245 2.98 -0.60 -8.43
N PRO A 246 2.65 -1.61 -7.60
CA PRO A 246 3.40 -2.86 -7.53
C PRO A 246 3.57 -3.56 -8.90
N GLU A 247 4.74 -4.12 -9.15
CA GLU A 247 5.06 -4.81 -10.41
C GLU A 247 4.05 -5.93 -10.70
N GLY A 248 3.61 -6.03 -11.97
CA GLY A 248 2.69 -7.07 -12.43
C GLY A 248 1.22 -6.86 -12.03
N THR A 249 0.88 -5.73 -11.41
CA THR A 249 -0.51 -5.43 -10.99
C THR A 249 -1.22 -4.39 -11.86
N TRP A 250 -0.48 -3.72 -12.77
CA TRP A 250 -0.97 -2.55 -13.51
C TRP A 250 -0.78 -2.66 -15.02
N VAL A 251 -1.57 -1.86 -15.74
CA VAL A 251 -1.49 -1.64 -17.19
C VAL A 251 -1.57 -0.14 -17.47
N LEU A 252 -0.71 0.39 -18.34
CA LEU A 252 -0.81 1.77 -18.83
C LEU A 252 -2.09 1.92 -19.69
N THR A 253 -2.99 2.82 -19.31
CA THR A 253 -4.31 2.98 -19.96
C THR A 253 -4.55 4.32 -20.63
N SER A 254 -3.90 5.40 -20.17
CA SER A 254 -3.99 6.71 -20.84
C SER A 254 -2.71 7.52 -20.62
N GLU A 255 -2.15 8.06 -21.70
CA GLU A 255 -0.92 8.84 -21.66
C GLU A 255 -1.19 10.32 -21.32
N TYR A 256 -0.13 11.04 -20.97
CA TYR A 256 -0.13 12.49 -20.79
C TYR A 256 -0.27 13.22 -22.14
N GLY A 257 -1.04 14.32 -22.18
CA GLY A 257 -1.14 15.17 -23.38
C GLY A 257 -2.55 15.51 -23.85
N PRO A 258 -2.71 16.10 -25.06
CA PRO A 258 -4.00 16.48 -25.60
C PRO A 258 -4.93 15.28 -25.76
N ARG A 259 -6.17 15.39 -25.27
CA ARG A 259 -7.21 14.37 -25.42
C ARG A 259 -8.60 14.99 -25.56
N VAL A 260 -9.57 14.19 -25.93
CA VAL A 260 -10.98 14.54 -25.71
C VAL A 260 -11.36 14.12 -24.29
N HIS A 261 -11.93 15.03 -23.49
CA HIS A 261 -12.27 14.80 -22.08
C HIS A 261 -13.23 13.62 -21.95
N PRO A 262 -12.86 12.57 -21.19
CA PRO A 262 -13.58 11.28 -21.22
C PRO A 262 -15.01 11.34 -20.65
N ILE A 263 -15.34 12.41 -19.90
CA ILE A 263 -16.65 12.59 -19.26
C ILE A 263 -17.52 13.62 -19.99
N THR A 264 -16.91 14.66 -20.59
CA THR A 264 -17.67 15.78 -21.18
C THR A 264 -17.62 15.79 -22.71
N GLY A 265 -16.67 15.08 -23.34
CA GLY A 265 -16.52 15.00 -24.79
C GLY A 265 -15.90 16.24 -25.44
N GLU A 266 -15.37 17.18 -24.65
CA GLU A 266 -14.72 18.41 -25.15
C GLU A 266 -13.20 18.25 -25.25
N ASP A 267 -12.53 19.02 -26.11
CA ASP A 267 -11.07 19.08 -26.14
C ASP A 267 -10.50 19.43 -24.77
N SER A 268 -9.56 18.63 -24.28
CA SER A 268 -8.97 18.73 -22.96
C SER A 268 -7.51 18.32 -22.99
N PHE A 269 -6.80 18.57 -21.90
CA PHE A 269 -5.40 18.21 -21.76
C PHE A 269 -5.27 17.30 -20.54
N HIS A 270 -4.77 16.09 -20.76
CA HIS A 270 -4.53 15.12 -19.71
C HIS A 270 -3.25 15.48 -18.96
N THR A 271 -3.38 15.88 -17.70
CA THR A 271 -2.29 16.39 -16.87
C THR A 271 -1.47 15.30 -16.17
N GLY A 272 -1.83 14.03 -16.40
CA GLY A 272 -1.17 12.86 -15.82
C GLY A 272 -1.10 11.67 -16.78
N THR A 273 -0.75 10.52 -16.24
CA THR A 273 -0.73 9.22 -16.89
C THR A 273 -1.55 8.25 -16.04
N ASP A 274 -2.43 7.49 -16.70
CA ASP A 274 -3.36 6.58 -16.04
C ASP A 274 -2.82 5.15 -16.09
N PHE A 275 -2.71 4.52 -14.91
CA PHE A 275 -2.35 3.11 -14.76
C PHE A 275 -3.52 2.35 -14.13
N ALA A 276 -4.22 1.53 -14.93
CA ALA A 276 -5.30 0.70 -14.43
C ALA A 276 -4.75 -0.50 -13.65
N ALA A 277 -5.40 -0.80 -12.53
CA ALA A 277 -5.12 -1.94 -11.68
C ALA A 277 -6.37 -2.22 -10.82
N PRO A 278 -6.51 -3.43 -10.24
CA PRO A 278 -7.68 -3.76 -9.43
C PRO A 278 -7.93 -2.73 -8.31
N ASP A 279 -9.20 -2.48 -8.00
CA ASP A 279 -9.59 -1.70 -6.83
C ASP A 279 -8.95 -2.28 -5.55
N GLY A 280 -8.42 -1.42 -4.69
CA GLY A 280 -7.67 -1.83 -3.51
C GLY A 280 -6.18 -2.12 -3.76
N THR A 281 -5.69 -2.04 -5.01
CA THR A 281 -4.25 -2.23 -5.28
C THR A 281 -3.42 -1.13 -4.61
N PRO A 282 -2.32 -1.45 -3.90
CA PRO A 282 -1.49 -0.44 -3.24
C PRO A 282 -0.93 0.62 -4.19
N LEU A 283 -1.05 1.88 -3.81
CA LEU A 283 -0.34 3.02 -4.37
C LEU A 283 0.92 3.30 -3.56
N LEU A 284 2.06 3.40 -4.23
CA LEU A 284 3.37 3.59 -3.62
C LEU A 284 3.88 5.01 -3.88
N ALA A 285 4.48 5.66 -2.88
CA ALA A 285 5.16 6.94 -3.08
C ALA A 285 6.32 6.77 -4.07
N ALA A 286 6.32 7.55 -5.15
CA ALA A 286 7.31 7.45 -6.22
C ALA A 286 8.73 7.84 -5.76
N ALA A 287 8.86 8.70 -4.75
CA ALA A 287 10.15 9.09 -4.17
C ALA A 287 9.98 9.53 -2.72
N ASP A 288 11.08 9.67 -1.98
CA ASP A 288 11.02 10.28 -0.64
C ASP A 288 10.48 11.70 -0.75
N GLY A 289 9.63 12.10 0.20
CA GLY A 289 9.01 13.42 0.13
C GLY A 289 8.06 13.69 1.27
N ARG A 290 7.43 14.85 1.20
CA ARG A 290 6.44 15.31 2.16
C ARG A 290 5.08 15.40 1.48
N VAL A 291 4.08 14.70 2.01
CA VAL A 291 2.69 14.83 1.60
C VAL A 291 2.25 16.29 1.83
N THR A 292 1.78 16.96 0.79
CA THR A 292 1.27 18.33 0.85
C THR A 292 -0.24 18.39 0.71
N VAL A 293 -0.85 17.38 0.09
CA VAL A 293 -2.30 17.21 -0.06
C VAL A 293 -2.62 15.74 0.22
N ALA A 294 -3.70 15.49 0.97
CA ALA A 294 -4.28 14.16 1.18
C ALA A 294 -5.73 14.35 1.60
N GLU A 295 -6.61 14.51 0.61
CA GLU A 295 -8.01 14.85 0.83
C GLU A 295 -8.86 14.45 -0.38
N PHE A 296 -10.19 14.53 -0.25
CA PHE A 296 -11.10 14.37 -1.36
C PHE A 296 -11.26 15.70 -2.12
N SER A 297 -10.91 15.73 -3.40
CA SER A 297 -10.80 16.94 -4.21
C SER A 297 -11.54 16.82 -5.55
N GLY A 298 -12.84 17.15 -5.53
CA GLY A 298 -13.66 17.35 -6.74
C GLY A 298 -13.47 16.25 -7.80
N GLY A 299 -13.01 16.64 -8.99
CA GLY A 299 -12.79 15.73 -10.12
C GLY A 299 -11.66 14.72 -9.91
N TYR A 300 -10.71 14.96 -9.00
CA TYR A 300 -9.67 13.97 -8.68
C TYR A 300 -10.17 12.86 -7.74
N GLY A 301 -11.33 13.03 -7.09
CA GLY A 301 -11.72 12.12 -6.03
C GLY A 301 -10.73 12.20 -4.86
N GLY A 302 -10.35 11.07 -4.26
CA GLY A 302 -9.27 11.03 -3.29
C GLY A 302 -7.94 11.38 -3.96
N LEU A 303 -7.27 12.42 -3.46
CA LEU A 303 -6.04 12.98 -4.01
C LEU A 303 -4.95 13.04 -2.93
N ILE A 304 -3.80 12.45 -3.23
CA ILE A 304 -2.55 12.64 -2.50
C ILE A 304 -1.59 13.41 -3.41
N VAL A 305 -0.93 14.45 -2.88
CA VAL A 305 0.20 15.11 -3.54
C VAL A 305 1.39 15.06 -2.60
N ILE A 306 2.55 14.68 -3.12
CA ILE A 306 3.80 14.59 -2.36
C ILE A 306 4.81 15.51 -3.03
N GLU A 307 5.44 16.40 -2.25
CA GLU A 307 6.60 17.18 -2.68
C GLU A 307 7.90 16.46 -2.35
N HIS A 308 8.77 16.41 -3.34
CA HIS A 308 10.07 15.76 -3.32
C HIS A 308 11.17 16.78 -3.59
N THR A 309 12.36 16.48 -3.10
CA THR A 309 13.60 17.09 -3.59
C THR A 309 14.36 16.01 -4.36
N ILE A 310 14.43 16.12 -5.68
CA ILE A 310 15.09 15.15 -6.58
C ILE A 310 16.13 15.91 -7.39
N ASP A 311 17.39 15.48 -7.30
CA ASP A 311 18.54 16.15 -7.93
C ASP A 311 18.63 17.67 -7.65
N GLY A 312 18.27 18.07 -6.42
CA GLY A 312 18.24 19.47 -5.99
C GLY A 312 17.10 20.31 -6.59
N GLN A 313 16.15 19.68 -7.29
CA GLN A 313 14.94 20.31 -7.81
C GLN A 313 13.72 19.92 -6.98
N THR A 314 12.84 20.90 -6.72
CA THR A 314 11.53 20.62 -6.13
C THR A 314 10.61 20.06 -7.22
N VAL A 315 10.11 18.85 -7.00
CA VAL A 315 9.15 18.16 -7.87
C VAL A 315 7.99 17.70 -7.00
N ALA A 316 6.76 17.68 -7.49
CA ALA A 316 5.66 17.01 -6.80
C ALA A 316 5.09 15.87 -7.64
N THR A 317 4.65 14.80 -6.99
CA THR A 317 3.87 13.74 -7.61
C THR A 317 2.45 13.73 -7.05
N ALA A 318 1.45 13.52 -7.91
CA ALA A 318 0.04 13.46 -7.52
C ALA A 318 -0.56 12.08 -7.85
N TYR A 319 -1.40 11.59 -6.96
CA TYR A 319 -2.05 10.29 -7.02
C TYR A 319 -3.54 10.52 -6.79
N ALA A 320 -4.36 10.21 -7.79
CA ALA A 320 -5.78 10.51 -7.75
C ALA A 320 -6.67 9.25 -7.87
N HIS A 321 -7.97 9.48 -7.71
CA HIS A 321 -9.07 8.51 -7.81
C HIS A 321 -9.19 7.49 -6.68
N MET A 322 -8.39 7.59 -5.62
CA MET A 322 -8.55 6.77 -4.42
C MET A 322 -9.95 6.94 -3.83
N TRP A 323 -10.55 5.88 -3.31
CA TRP A 323 -11.70 6.07 -2.42
C TRP A 323 -11.27 6.85 -1.17
N GLU A 324 -12.21 7.52 -0.50
CA GLU A 324 -11.90 8.23 0.74
C GLU A 324 -11.25 7.30 1.79
N HIS A 325 -11.70 6.04 1.85
CA HIS A 325 -11.14 5.01 2.73
C HIS A 325 -9.81 4.40 2.23
N GLY A 326 -9.43 4.68 0.99
CA GLY A 326 -8.18 4.23 0.37
C GLY A 326 -7.07 5.29 0.47
N ILE A 327 -7.23 6.35 1.26
CA ILE A 327 -6.15 7.32 1.54
C ILE A 327 -5.49 6.93 2.87
N HIS A 328 -4.21 6.54 2.83
CA HIS A 328 -3.49 6.01 4.01
C HIS A 328 -2.50 6.99 4.63
N VAL A 329 -2.41 8.21 4.09
CA VAL A 329 -1.54 9.29 4.57
C VAL A 329 -2.32 10.59 4.71
N GLN A 330 -1.74 11.56 5.40
CA GLN A 330 -2.31 12.90 5.59
C GLN A 330 -1.32 14.00 5.21
N ALA A 331 -1.83 15.19 4.91
CA ALA A 331 -0.99 16.35 4.60
C ALA A 331 -0.02 16.64 5.75
N GLY A 332 1.27 16.64 5.43
CA GLY A 332 2.38 16.86 6.36
C GLY A 332 3.23 15.63 6.65
N ASP A 333 2.74 14.43 6.32
CA ASP A 333 3.49 13.20 6.48
C ASP A 333 4.78 13.21 5.64
N GLN A 334 5.84 12.64 6.20
CA GLN A 334 7.04 12.28 5.42
C GLN A 334 6.86 10.85 4.94
N VAL A 335 7.10 10.61 3.66
CA VAL A 335 6.96 9.31 3.02
C VAL A 335 8.27 8.92 2.35
N LEU A 336 8.55 7.63 2.30
CA LEU A 336 9.71 7.06 1.62
C LEU A 336 9.32 6.51 0.24
N ALA A 337 10.26 6.50 -0.70
CA ALA A 337 10.08 5.84 -1.99
C ALA A 337 9.64 4.37 -1.80
N GLY A 338 8.52 3.99 -2.40
CA GLY A 338 7.93 2.65 -2.30
C GLY A 338 7.01 2.45 -1.09
N GLN A 339 6.83 3.47 -0.24
CA GLN A 339 5.87 3.40 0.87
C GLN A 339 4.44 3.35 0.33
N HIS A 340 3.63 2.43 0.86
CA HIS A 340 2.19 2.38 0.58
C HIS A 340 1.49 3.61 1.18
N ILE A 341 0.91 4.44 0.31
CA ILE A 341 0.32 5.75 0.66
C ILE A 341 -1.20 5.82 0.45
N GLY A 342 -1.75 4.91 -0.35
CA GLY A 342 -3.17 4.82 -0.64
C GLY A 342 -3.49 3.58 -1.44
N ASP A 343 -4.75 3.39 -1.82
CA ASP A 343 -5.21 2.28 -2.63
C ASP A 343 -5.89 2.80 -3.89
N ILE A 344 -5.63 2.13 -4.99
CA ILE A 344 -6.34 2.38 -6.24
C ILE A 344 -7.84 2.28 -6.00
N GLY A 345 -8.53 3.32 -6.41
CA GLY A 345 -9.98 3.40 -6.36
C GLY A 345 -10.53 3.97 -7.67
N SER A 346 -11.83 4.23 -7.67
CA SER A 346 -12.53 4.80 -8.84
C SER A 346 -13.37 6.03 -8.47
N SER A 347 -12.87 6.87 -7.56
CA SER A 347 -13.61 8.02 -7.05
C SER A 347 -13.37 9.29 -7.88
N GLY A 348 -14.26 10.28 -7.76
CA GLY A 348 -14.19 11.51 -8.57
C GLY A 348 -14.56 11.27 -10.03
N ASN A 349 -13.88 11.96 -10.95
CA ASN A 349 -14.04 11.83 -12.40
C ASN A 349 -13.25 10.63 -12.94
N SER A 350 -13.57 9.45 -12.44
CA SER A 350 -12.93 8.20 -12.81
C SER A 350 -13.90 7.28 -13.55
N THR A 351 -13.40 6.58 -14.58
CA THR A 351 -14.14 5.59 -15.37
C THR A 351 -13.67 4.17 -15.06
N GLY A 352 -13.26 3.90 -13.83
CA GLY A 352 -12.82 2.57 -13.36
C GLY A 352 -11.61 2.66 -12.42
N PRO A 353 -11.29 1.62 -11.64
CA PRO A 353 -10.13 1.65 -10.76
C PRO A 353 -8.82 1.84 -11.52
N HIS A 354 -8.16 2.97 -11.27
CA HIS A 354 -6.85 3.29 -11.82
C HIS A 354 -6.14 4.33 -10.95
N LEU A 355 -4.82 4.40 -11.08
CA LEU A 355 -4.03 5.54 -10.65
C LEU A 355 -3.98 6.58 -11.78
N HIS A 356 -4.54 7.77 -11.57
CA HIS A 356 -4.14 8.95 -12.35
C HIS A 356 -2.91 9.58 -11.66
N PHE A 357 -1.75 9.44 -12.30
CA PHE A 357 -0.45 9.87 -11.76
C PHE A 357 0.04 11.14 -12.45
N GLU A 358 0.37 12.18 -11.71
CA GLU A 358 0.95 13.41 -12.28
C GLU A 358 2.35 13.69 -11.73
N VAL A 359 3.17 14.35 -12.54
CA VAL A 359 4.45 14.93 -12.13
C VAL A 359 4.40 16.43 -12.38
N ARG A 360 4.74 17.23 -11.35
CA ARG A 360 4.70 18.69 -11.37
C ARG A 360 6.06 19.28 -11.01
N ILE A 361 6.67 20.02 -11.93
CA ILE A 361 7.97 20.67 -11.72
C ILE A 361 7.77 21.99 -10.96
N GLY A 362 8.49 22.18 -9.85
CA GLY A 362 8.37 23.36 -8.98
C GLY A 362 7.48 23.16 -7.76
N GLY A 363 7.06 21.93 -7.46
CA GLY A 363 6.29 21.55 -6.27
C GLY A 363 4.78 21.40 -6.53
N THR A 364 3.98 21.42 -5.46
CA THR A 364 2.53 21.08 -5.48
C THR A 364 1.75 21.87 -6.53
N ASN A 365 2.11 23.14 -6.73
CA ASN A 365 1.47 24.07 -7.68
C ASN A 365 2.33 24.31 -8.94
N GLY A 366 3.26 23.40 -9.21
CA GLY A 366 4.20 23.48 -10.33
C GLY A 366 3.58 23.17 -11.70
N GLU A 367 4.37 23.26 -12.75
CA GLU A 367 3.93 22.91 -14.11
C GLU A 367 3.90 21.39 -14.32
N HIS A 368 2.83 20.90 -14.94
CA HIS A 368 2.67 19.48 -15.26
C HIS A 368 3.64 19.10 -16.38
N THR A 369 4.26 17.93 -16.23
CA THR A 369 5.11 17.31 -17.25
C THR A 369 4.66 15.88 -17.49
N ASP A 370 5.10 15.29 -18.60
CA ASP A 370 4.88 13.89 -18.93
C ASP A 370 5.45 12.95 -17.83
N PRO A 371 4.59 12.24 -17.07
CA PRO A 371 5.02 11.29 -16.05
C PRO A 371 5.75 10.07 -16.62
N ALA A 372 5.41 9.60 -17.83
CA ALA A 372 6.04 8.43 -18.42
C ALA A 372 7.50 8.72 -18.77
N ALA A 373 7.74 9.83 -19.47
CA ALA A 373 9.10 10.30 -19.76
C ALA A 373 9.90 10.59 -18.47
N TRP A 374 9.26 11.15 -17.44
CA TRP A 374 9.92 11.41 -16.16
C TRP A 374 10.28 10.12 -15.40
N LEU A 375 9.40 9.12 -15.36
CA LEU A 375 9.69 7.83 -14.72
C LEU A 375 10.82 7.09 -15.45
N ASN A 376 10.81 7.09 -16.78
CA ASN A 376 11.87 6.50 -17.61
C ASN A 376 13.22 7.18 -17.38
N SER A 377 13.26 8.51 -17.29
CA SER A 377 14.52 9.24 -17.10
C SER A 377 15.18 9.03 -15.74
N HIS A 378 14.45 8.45 -14.78
CA HIS A 378 14.94 8.10 -13.44
C HIS A 378 15.04 6.58 -13.23
N ASP A 379 15.06 5.79 -14.32
CA ASP A 379 15.16 4.32 -14.30
C ASP A 379 14.06 3.62 -13.46
N ALA A 380 12.89 4.26 -13.33
CA ALA A 380 11.77 3.75 -12.53
C ALA A 380 10.78 2.91 -13.35
N ALA A 381 10.82 3.01 -14.69
CA ALA A 381 10.00 2.23 -15.63
C ALA A 381 10.63 2.15 -17.03
N ASP A 382 10.02 1.33 -17.90
CA ASP A 382 10.26 1.28 -19.35
C ASP A 382 8.93 1.50 -20.09
N LEU A 383 8.38 2.71 -19.97
CA LEU A 383 7.09 3.10 -20.55
C LEU A 383 7.24 3.63 -21.98
N PRO A 384 6.25 3.44 -22.88
CA PRO A 384 6.27 4.09 -24.18
C PRO A 384 6.25 5.62 -24.04
N GLU A 385 7.02 6.32 -24.88
CA GLU A 385 6.92 7.78 -25.00
C GLU A 385 5.66 8.13 -25.81
N PRO A 386 4.92 9.19 -25.45
CA PRO A 386 3.72 9.57 -26.19
C PRO A 386 4.07 9.97 -27.62
N GLU A 387 3.45 9.31 -28.60
CA GLU A 387 3.55 9.75 -29.99
C GLU A 387 2.84 11.11 -30.13
N THR A 388 3.61 12.19 -30.21
CA THR A 388 3.09 13.52 -30.55
C THR A 388 2.70 13.56 -32.03
N GLY A 389 1.60 12.89 -32.38
CA GLY A 389 1.02 12.82 -33.71
C GLY A 389 -0.32 13.54 -33.78
N THR A 390 -0.38 14.61 -34.56
CA THR A 390 -1.62 15.28 -35.00
C THR A 390 -2.62 14.25 -35.55
N PRO A 391 -3.95 14.39 -35.30
CA PRO A 391 -4.93 13.38 -35.72
C PRO A 391 -4.90 13.14 -37.24
N GLY A 392 -4.43 11.96 -37.63
CA GLY A 392 -4.50 11.49 -39.00
C GLY A 392 -5.94 11.13 -39.35
N GLN A 393 -6.55 11.91 -40.23
CA GLN A 393 -7.61 11.44 -41.11
C GLN A 393 -7.13 10.14 -41.77
N ASP A 394 -7.87 9.04 -41.57
CA ASP A 394 -8.43 8.23 -42.66
C ASP A 394 -9.11 6.99 -42.06
N CYS A 395 -10.45 6.97 -42.11
CA CYS A 395 -11.22 5.74 -42.04
C CYS A 395 -11.61 5.36 -43.47
N ASP A 396 -11.01 4.29 -43.99
CA ASP A 396 -11.50 3.56 -45.15
C ASP A 396 -11.94 2.15 -44.66
N PRO A 397 -13.24 1.79 -44.71
CA PRO A 397 -13.77 0.59 -44.07
C PRO A 397 -13.76 -0.66 -44.96
N ASP A 398 -12.83 -0.78 -45.90
CA ASP A 398 -12.75 -1.97 -46.77
C ASP A 398 -11.29 -2.29 -47.15
N THR A 399 -10.53 -2.93 -46.26
CA THR A 399 -9.47 -3.91 -46.62
C THR A 399 -8.87 -4.66 -45.41
N GLY A 400 -9.48 -5.80 -45.07
CA GLY A 400 -8.80 -7.10 -44.96
C GLY A 400 -7.64 -7.29 -43.97
N GLY A 401 -8.00 -7.68 -42.74
CA GLY A 401 -7.14 -8.41 -41.81
C GLY A 401 -7.62 -8.27 -40.37
N THR A 402 -8.51 -9.14 -39.90
CA THR A 402 -8.90 -9.17 -38.48
C THR A 402 -7.67 -9.54 -37.66
N PRO A 403 -7.28 -8.75 -36.65
CA PRO A 403 -6.32 -9.20 -35.64
C PRO A 403 -6.79 -10.54 -35.05
N GLY A 404 -5.87 -11.49 -34.85
CA GLY A 404 -6.15 -12.75 -34.14
C GLY A 404 -6.14 -14.06 -34.93
N GLY A 405 -6.16 -14.04 -36.27
CA GLY A 405 -6.15 -15.28 -37.08
C GLY A 405 -7.39 -16.18 -36.87
N ALA A 406 -7.45 -17.35 -37.51
CA ALA A 406 -8.53 -18.30 -37.26
C ALA A 406 -8.20 -19.18 -36.04
N PRO A 407 -9.13 -19.40 -35.09
CA PRO A 407 -8.89 -20.27 -33.95
C PRO A 407 -8.85 -21.75 -34.38
N GLU A 408 -8.11 -22.53 -33.62
CA GLU A 408 -8.05 -23.99 -33.80
C GLU A 408 -9.40 -24.64 -33.40
N PRO A 409 -9.83 -25.74 -34.04
CA PRO A 409 -11.01 -26.49 -33.61
C PRO A 409 -10.87 -27.08 -32.20
N PHE A 410 -11.97 -27.13 -31.47
CA PHE A 410 -12.03 -27.83 -30.18
C PHE A 410 -11.96 -29.35 -30.35
N GLU A 411 -11.16 -30.01 -29.52
CA GLU A 411 -11.01 -31.47 -29.46
C GLU A 411 -11.31 -31.96 -28.03
N GLY A 412 -12.16 -33.00 -27.90
CA GLY A 412 -12.46 -33.64 -26.61
C GLY A 412 -13.92 -33.53 -26.16
N ASP A 413 -14.17 -33.73 -24.86
CA ASP A 413 -15.50 -33.52 -24.26
C ASP A 413 -15.68 -32.04 -23.89
N PRO A 414 -16.56 -31.30 -24.57
CA PRO A 414 -16.74 -29.86 -24.34
C PRO A 414 -17.27 -29.53 -22.95
N ASN A 415 -17.98 -30.46 -22.31
CA ASN A 415 -18.63 -30.24 -21.01
C ASN A 415 -17.79 -30.75 -19.84
N GLN A 416 -16.59 -31.28 -20.09
CA GLN A 416 -15.68 -31.67 -19.02
C GLN A 416 -15.30 -30.44 -18.19
N MET A 417 -15.41 -30.53 -16.86
CA MET A 417 -14.98 -29.46 -15.96
C MET A 417 -13.45 -29.48 -15.79
N VAL A 418 -12.84 -28.30 -15.83
CA VAL A 418 -11.40 -28.03 -15.68
C VAL A 418 -11.21 -26.81 -14.79
N ASP A 419 -10.00 -26.65 -14.24
CA ASP A 419 -9.70 -25.51 -13.36
C ASP A 419 -9.77 -24.18 -14.14
N ASP A 420 -10.35 -23.17 -13.51
CA ASP A 420 -10.45 -21.84 -14.08
C ASP A 420 -9.16 -21.03 -13.88
N PRO A 421 -8.45 -20.64 -14.96
CA PRO A 421 -7.24 -19.82 -14.85
C PRO A 421 -7.50 -18.35 -14.52
N THR A 422 -8.75 -17.89 -14.52
CA THR A 422 -9.09 -16.46 -14.41
C THR A 422 -9.46 -16.02 -12.99
N THR A 423 -10.32 -16.76 -12.30
CA THR A 423 -10.89 -16.34 -10.98
C THR A 423 -10.83 -17.44 -9.92
N GLY A 424 -10.33 -18.64 -10.27
CA GLY A 424 -10.39 -19.83 -9.44
C GLY A 424 -11.78 -20.50 -9.44
N GLY A 425 -11.86 -21.82 -9.25
CA GLY A 425 -13.08 -22.59 -9.43
C GLY A 425 -13.00 -23.52 -10.64
N GLN A 426 -14.13 -23.86 -11.25
CA GLN A 426 -14.16 -24.74 -12.43
C GLN A 426 -14.95 -24.15 -13.60
N ILE A 427 -14.37 -24.25 -14.79
CA ILE A 427 -15.01 -23.93 -16.08
C ILE A 427 -15.13 -25.17 -16.96
N THR A 428 -15.95 -25.10 -18.01
CA THR A 428 -16.00 -26.17 -19.02
C THR A 428 -14.75 -26.15 -19.90
N ALA A 429 -14.34 -27.31 -20.42
CA ALA A 429 -13.21 -27.43 -21.33
C ALA A 429 -13.41 -26.59 -22.60
N ARG A 430 -14.67 -26.44 -23.06
CA ARG A 430 -15.03 -25.53 -24.15
C ARG A 430 -14.77 -24.05 -23.78
N MET A 431 -15.13 -23.62 -22.57
CA MET A 431 -14.84 -22.26 -22.12
C MET A 431 -13.33 -22.02 -21.97
N LEU A 432 -12.58 -22.99 -21.44
CA LEU A 432 -11.12 -22.89 -21.39
C LEU A 432 -10.49 -22.78 -22.79
N HIS A 433 -11.01 -23.53 -23.76
CA HIS A 433 -10.58 -23.44 -25.15
C HIS A 433 -10.85 -22.04 -25.73
N LEU A 434 -12.07 -21.52 -25.57
CA LEU A 434 -12.41 -20.17 -25.99
C LEU A 434 -11.45 -19.14 -25.37
N TYR A 435 -11.29 -19.15 -24.05
CA TYR A 435 -10.36 -18.26 -23.33
C TYR A 435 -8.93 -18.35 -23.89
N THR A 436 -8.41 -19.56 -24.10
CA THR A 436 -7.05 -19.78 -24.60
C THR A 436 -6.87 -19.21 -26.00
N GLN A 437 -7.83 -19.45 -26.91
CA GLN A 437 -7.78 -18.90 -28.27
C GLN A 437 -7.91 -17.37 -28.25
N THR A 438 -8.74 -16.82 -27.36
CA THR A 438 -8.94 -15.37 -27.24
C THR A 438 -7.72 -14.66 -26.69
N ILE A 439 -7.06 -15.16 -25.64
CA ILE A 439 -5.81 -14.56 -25.13
C ILE A 439 -4.67 -14.67 -26.14
N ALA A 440 -4.63 -15.76 -26.93
CA ALA A 440 -3.65 -15.87 -28.02
C ALA A 440 -3.89 -14.85 -29.15
N ALA A 441 -5.16 -14.54 -29.44
CA ALA A 441 -5.54 -13.59 -30.47
C ALA A 441 -5.49 -12.12 -30.01
N PHE A 442 -5.79 -11.87 -28.73
CA PHE A 442 -5.95 -10.56 -28.11
C PHE A 442 -5.33 -10.57 -26.69
N PRO A 443 -3.99 -10.53 -26.60
CA PRO A 443 -3.28 -10.69 -25.32
C PRO A 443 -3.56 -9.57 -24.32
N ASP A 444 -3.95 -8.38 -24.79
CA ASP A 444 -4.18 -7.19 -23.96
C ASP A 444 -5.63 -7.12 -23.41
N THR A 445 -6.27 -8.27 -23.19
CA THR A 445 -7.64 -8.37 -22.69
C THR A 445 -7.71 -9.10 -21.36
N SER A 446 -8.60 -8.67 -20.48
CA SER A 446 -8.77 -9.23 -19.13
C SER A 446 -10.08 -10.00 -19.05
N TRP A 447 -10.09 -11.12 -18.31
CA TRP A 447 -11.24 -12.03 -18.29
C TRP A 447 -11.52 -12.57 -16.89
N ALA A 448 -12.80 -12.79 -16.60
CA ALA A 448 -13.29 -13.42 -15.39
C ALA A 448 -14.42 -14.42 -15.72
N CYS A 449 -14.17 -15.71 -15.53
CA CYS A 449 -15.08 -16.76 -15.99
C CYS A 449 -15.96 -17.32 -14.87
N TYR A 450 -15.39 -18.04 -13.92
CA TYR A 450 -16.14 -18.62 -12.81
C TYR A 450 -16.50 -17.55 -11.78
N SER A 451 -17.76 -17.59 -11.33
CA SER A 451 -18.21 -16.76 -10.22
C SER A 451 -19.35 -17.48 -9.50
N PRO A 452 -19.25 -17.73 -8.17
CA PRO A 452 -20.34 -18.32 -7.41
C PRO A 452 -21.48 -17.32 -7.27
N ARG A 453 -22.66 -17.65 -7.82
CA ARG A 453 -23.87 -16.81 -7.75
C ARG A 453 -25.06 -17.57 -7.18
N PRO A 454 -25.11 -17.81 -5.85
CA PRO A 454 -26.17 -18.57 -5.22
C PRO A 454 -27.55 -17.94 -5.46
N GLY A 455 -28.51 -18.73 -5.95
CA GLY A 455 -29.89 -18.29 -6.13
C GLY A 455 -30.18 -17.52 -7.42
N THR A 456 -29.25 -17.44 -8.38
CA THR A 456 -29.48 -16.85 -9.70
C THR A 456 -29.50 -17.91 -10.81
N VAL A 457 -30.12 -17.57 -11.94
CA VAL A 457 -29.99 -18.33 -13.20
C VAL A 457 -28.84 -17.71 -13.98
N SER A 458 -27.62 -18.16 -13.71
CA SER A 458 -26.40 -17.66 -14.34
C SER A 458 -25.57 -18.83 -14.85
N GLU A 459 -24.88 -18.61 -15.97
CA GLU A 459 -23.97 -19.59 -16.57
C GLU A 459 -22.55 -19.51 -15.98
N HIS A 460 -22.22 -18.48 -15.19
CA HIS A 460 -20.93 -18.36 -14.50
C HIS A 460 -20.67 -19.48 -13.48
N PRO A 461 -21.62 -19.85 -12.58
CA PRO A 461 -21.43 -20.98 -11.67
C PRO A 461 -21.37 -22.33 -12.38
N LEU A 462 -21.85 -22.41 -13.62
CA LEU A 462 -21.81 -23.60 -14.46
C LEU A 462 -20.51 -23.69 -15.29
N GLY A 463 -19.65 -22.68 -15.20
CA GLY A 463 -18.39 -22.67 -15.94
C GLY A 463 -18.54 -22.42 -17.44
N ARG A 464 -19.67 -21.85 -17.86
CA ARG A 464 -20.03 -21.66 -19.27
C ARG A 464 -20.08 -20.21 -19.72
N ALA A 465 -19.89 -19.27 -18.80
CA ALA A 465 -19.81 -17.85 -19.11
C ALA A 465 -18.46 -17.25 -18.74
N CYS A 466 -18.09 -16.20 -19.46
CA CYS A 466 -16.93 -15.37 -19.12
C CYS A 466 -17.20 -13.92 -19.47
N ASP A 467 -16.74 -13.02 -18.60
CA ASP A 467 -16.82 -11.58 -18.80
C ASP A 467 -15.43 -11.05 -19.14
N GLY A 468 -15.31 -10.34 -20.26
CA GLY A 468 -14.06 -9.77 -20.78
C GLY A 468 -14.08 -8.24 -20.77
N THR A 469 -12.96 -7.63 -20.36
CA THR A 469 -12.75 -6.17 -20.44
C THR A 469 -11.52 -5.83 -21.27
N PHE A 470 -11.50 -4.60 -21.79
CA PHE A 470 -10.55 -4.17 -22.82
C PHE A 470 -9.64 -3.05 -22.29
N GLY A 471 -9.19 -3.19 -21.05
CA GLY A 471 -8.47 -2.15 -20.30
C GLY A 471 -9.37 -1.18 -19.54
N ASN A 472 -10.69 -1.33 -19.65
CA ASN A 472 -11.68 -0.64 -18.83
C ASN A 472 -12.13 -1.51 -17.65
N ALA A 473 -12.69 -0.89 -16.61
CA ALA A 473 -13.25 -1.62 -15.48
C ALA A 473 -14.74 -1.91 -15.63
N ILE A 474 -15.20 -3.00 -15.01
CA ILE A 474 -16.63 -3.23 -14.80
C ILE A 474 -17.19 -2.10 -13.91
N GLY A 475 -18.32 -1.56 -14.31
CA GLY A 475 -18.98 -0.38 -13.75
C GLY A 475 -18.81 0.88 -14.59
N SER A 476 -18.00 0.86 -15.65
CA SER A 476 -17.63 2.06 -16.41
C SER A 476 -17.55 1.88 -17.93
N HIS A 477 -18.00 2.89 -18.67
CA HIS A 477 -17.96 2.85 -20.12
C HIS A 477 -16.52 2.80 -20.65
N PRO A 478 -16.23 1.93 -21.64
CA PRO A 478 -14.96 1.87 -22.32
C PRO A 478 -14.76 3.15 -23.13
N THR A 479 -13.51 3.59 -23.23
CA THR A 479 -13.11 4.65 -24.19
C THR A 479 -13.41 4.19 -25.62
N PRO A 480 -13.44 5.10 -26.61
CA PRO A 480 -13.66 4.68 -28.01
C PRO A 480 -12.68 3.61 -28.50
N ALA A 481 -11.41 3.65 -28.09
CA ALA A 481 -10.41 2.66 -28.47
C ALA A 481 -10.66 1.30 -27.79
N GLN A 482 -11.00 1.30 -26.50
CA GLN A 482 -11.35 0.08 -25.76
C GLN A 482 -12.68 -0.51 -26.27
N ARG A 483 -13.62 0.36 -26.65
CA ARG A 483 -14.89 -0.02 -27.28
C ARG A 483 -14.64 -0.66 -28.63
N GLU A 484 -13.74 -0.08 -29.41
CA GLU A 484 -13.30 -0.61 -30.70
C GLU A 484 -12.60 -1.95 -30.54
N LEU A 485 -11.66 -2.09 -29.59
CA LEU A 485 -11.05 -3.38 -29.25
C LEU A 485 -12.12 -4.41 -28.83
N GLY A 486 -13.08 -4.00 -28.00
CA GLY A 486 -14.20 -4.85 -27.64
C GLY A 486 -15.03 -5.27 -28.84
N TRP A 487 -15.27 -4.37 -29.79
CA TRP A 487 -15.93 -4.72 -31.06
C TRP A 487 -15.07 -5.63 -31.95
N GLN A 488 -13.75 -5.48 -31.97
CA GLN A 488 -12.83 -6.37 -32.69
C GLN A 488 -12.88 -7.79 -32.11
N VAL A 489 -12.74 -7.92 -30.79
CA VAL A 489 -12.81 -9.21 -30.08
C VAL A 489 -14.17 -9.86 -30.26
N THR A 490 -15.25 -9.10 -30.04
CA THR A 490 -16.62 -9.60 -30.12
C THR A 490 -16.98 -10.03 -31.54
N ASN A 491 -16.57 -9.27 -32.57
CA ASN A 491 -16.80 -9.65 -33.96
C ASN A 491 -15.90 -10.80 -34.41
N TRP A 492 -14.69 -10.93 -33.89
CA TRP A 492 -13.84 -12.09 -34.10
C TRP A 492 -14.51 -13.36 -33.52
N MET A 493 -15.00 -13.28 -32.28
CA MET A 493 -15.76 -14.37 -31.65
C MET A 493 -17.01 -14.74 -32.44
N LYS A 494 -17.78 -13.74 -32.90
CA LYS A 494 -18.95 -13.95 -33.77
C LYS A 494 -18.57 -14.66 -35.08
N THR A 495 -17.48 -14.22 -35.72
CA THR A 495 -17.01 -14.79 -36.99
C THR A 495 -16.59 -16.25 -36.83
N HIS A 496 -16.06 -16.61 -35.66
CA HIS A 496 -15.58 -17.95 -35.34
C HIS A 496 -16.47 -18.71 -34.35
N ALA A 497 -17.74 -18.30 -34.23
CA ALA A 497 -18.64 -18.77 -33.17
C ALA A 497 -18.84 -20.29 -33.16
N GLU A 498 -18.92 -20.92 -34.34
CA GLU A 498 -19.04 -22.39 -34.43
C GLU A 498 -17.78 -23.10 -33.91
N THR A 499 -16.59 -22.63 -34.31
CA THR A 499 -15.30 -23.20 -33.89
C THR A 499 -15.07 -23.04 -32.40
N LEU A 500 -15.36 -21.85 -31.86
CA LEU A 500 -15.20 -21.52 -30.44
C LEU A 500 -16.34 -22.08 -29.58
N GLY A 501 -17.44 -22.51 -30.20
CA GLY A 501 -18.63 -22.98 -29.50
C GLY A 501 -19.42 -21.89 -28.78
N VAL A 502 -19.41 -20.66 -29.29
CA VAL A 502 -20.16 -19.52 -28.75
C VAL A 502 -21.66 -19.75 -28.95
N GLU A 503 -22.44 -19.62 -27.88
CA GLU A 503 -23.90 -19.64 -27.92
C GLU A 503 -24.46 -18.22 -28.11
N TYR A 504 -23.99 -17.27 -27.30
CA TYR A 504 -24.35 -15.85 -27.41
C TYR A 504 -23.26 -14.93 -26.86
N LEU A 505 -23.31 -13.67 -27.31
CA LEU A 505 -22.42 -12.57 -26.94
C LEU A 505 -23.26 -11.35 -26.56
N ILE A 506 -22.84 -10.61 -25.53
CA ILE A 506 -23.44 -9.32 -25.16
C ILE A 506 -22.33 -8.28 -25.00
N TRP A 507 -22.41 -7.18 -25.74
CA TRP A 507 -21.44 -6.08 -25.68
C TRP A 507 -22.09 -4.76 -26.10
N ASP A 508 -21.75 -3.67 -25.41
CA ASP A 508 -22.15 -2.29 -25.76
C ASP A 508 -23.67 -2.15 -25.93
N GLY A 509 -24.44 -2.73 -25.00
CA GLY A 509 -25.91 -2.68 -25.03
C GLY A 509 -26.54 -3.55 -26.12
N ARG A 510 -25.78 -4.47 -26.73
CA ARG A 510 -26.24 -5.32 -27.82
C ARG A 510 -26.00 -6.79 -27.54
N ILE A 511 -26.92 -7.62 -28.03
CA ILE A 511 -26.85 -9.07 -27.96
C ILE A 511 -26.85 -9.68 -29.36
N TRP A 512 -26.00 -10.67 -29.55
CA TRP A 512 -26.00 -11.57 -30.70
C TRP A 512 -26.04 -13.02 -30.21
N SER A 513 -26.68 -13.91 -30.97
CA SER A 513 -26.68 -15.34 -30.66
C SER A 513 -26.61 -16.17 -31.93
N LEU A 514 -25.92 -17.30 -31.86
CA LEU A 514 -25.72 -18.20 -33.00
C LEU A 514 -27.05 -18.67 -33.59
N ALA A 515 -28.04 -18.95 -32.72
CA ALA A 515 -29.37 -19.41 -33.12
C ALA A 515 -30.20 -18.37 -33.93
N ARG A 516 -29.78 -17.10 -33.93
CA ARG A 516 -30.48 -16.01 -34.62
C ARG A 516 -29.47 -15.09 -35.32
N ASP A 517 -28.44 -15.68 -35.93
CA ASP A 517 -27.36 -14.94 -36.60
C ASP A 517 -27.85 -14.14 -37.81
N ASP A 518 -28.90 -14.60 -38.48
CA ASP A 518 -29.55 -13.93 -39.61
C ASP A 518 -30.12 -12.55 -39.26
N GLU A 519 -30.40 -12.32 -37.98
CA GLU A 519 -30.86 -11.03 -37.47
C GLU A 519 -29.72 -10.09 -37.04
N GLY A 520 -28.47 -10.58 -36.98
CA GLY A 520 -27.31 -9.80 -36.56
C GLY A 520 -27.37 -9.31 -35.11
N TRP A 521 -26.70 -8.18 -34.83
CA TRP A 521 -26.68 -7.55 -33.52
C TRP A 521 -28.03 -6.88 -33.21
N ARG A 522 -28.59 -7.18 -32.04
CA ARG A 522 -29.87 -6.61 -31.57
C ARG A 522 -29.67 -5.82 -30.28
N PRO A 523 -30.53 -4.84 -29.97
CA PRO A 523 -30.56 -4.24 -28.64
C PRO A 523 -30.71 -5.31 -27.55
N TYR A 524 -29.90 -5.22 -26.50
CA TYR A 524 -30.04 -6.03 -25.31
C TYR A 524 -31.04 -5.37 -24.35
N ASP A 525 -31.98 -6.16 -23.82
CA ASP A 525 -33.08 -5.70 -22.98
C ASP A 525 -32.89 -6.03 -21.49
N GLY A 526 -31.69 -6.48 -21.10
CA GLY A 526 -31.37 -6.86 -19.72
C GLY A 526 -31.78 -8.28 -19.35
N GLY A 527 -32.34 -9.06 -20.30
CA GLY A 527 -32.70 -10.46 -20.08
C GLY A 527 -33.78 -10.66 -19.01
N GLY A 528 -34.49 -9.59 -18.62
CA GLY A 528 -35.47 -9.58 -17.54
C GLY A 528 -34.89 -9.63 -16.12
N MET A 529 -33.57 -9.64 -15.95
CA MET A 529 -32.89 -9.69 -14.65
C MET A 529 -32.06 -8.43 -14.35
N HIS A 530 -31.61 -7.73 -15.40
CA HIS A 530 -30.73 -6.57 -15.29
C HIS A 530 -31.40 -5.31 -15.86
N ASP A 531 -31.00 -4.14 -15.37
CA ASP A 531 -31.41 -2.87 -15.96
C ASP A 531 -30.58 -2.60 -17.22
N PRO A 532 -31.17 -2.61 -18.44
CA PRO A 532 -30.42 -2.38 -19.68
C PRO A 532 -29.94 -0.94 -19.87
N GLY A 533 -30.42 0.00 -19.03
CA GLY A 533 -29.94 1.38 -19.01
C GLY A 533 -28.73 1.59 -18.10
N ASP A 534 -28.42 0.62 -17.23
CA ASP A 534 -27.25 0.64 -16.37
C ASP A 534 -25.99 0.24 -17.15
N VAL A 535 -24.84 0.78 -16.75
CA VAL A 535 -23.56 0.55 -17.44
C VAL A 535 -23.21 -0.95 -17.43
N THR A 536 -23.29 -1.58 -16.26
CA THR A 536 -23.03 -3.01 -16.10
C THR A 536 -24.22 -3.85 -16.50
N GLY A 537 -25.43 -3.45 -16.09
CA GLY A 537 -26.67 -4.17 -16.45
C GLY A 537 -26.90 -4.26 -17.96
N GLY A 538 -26.50 -3.23 -18.71
CA GLY A 538 -26.52 -3.18 -20.18
C GLY A 538 -25.27 -3.71 -20.87
N HIS A 539 -24.26 -4.18 -20.13
CA HIS A 539 -22.99 -4.69 -20.68
C HIS A 539 -22.27 -3.67 -21.55
N TYR A 540 -22.31 -2.40 -21.16
CA TYR A 540 -21.56 -1.36 -21.86
C TYR A 540 -20.09 -1.35 -21.48
N ASP A 541 -19.71 -2.04 -20.41
CA ASP A 541 -18.41 -2.07 -19.72
C ASP A 541 -17.71 -3.43 -19.76
N HIS A 542 -18.39 -4.51 -20.12
CA HIS A 542 -17.77 -5.81 -20.36
C HIS A 542 -18.46 -6.56 -21.48
N LEU A 543 -17.68 -7.34 -22.22
CA LEU A 543 -18.19 -8.37 -23.12
C LEU A 543 -18.58 -9.57 -22.26
N HIS A 544 -19.83 -10.00 -22.33
CA HIS A 544 -20.24 -11.30 -21.81
C HIS A 544 -20.32 -12.31 -22.95
N VAL A 545 -19.68 -13.47 -22.78
CA VAL A 545 -19.77 -14.61 -23.68
C VAL A 545 -20.29 -15.84 -22.94
N THR A 546 -21.19 -16.59 -23.58
CA THR A 546 -21.60 -17.91 -23.12
C THR A 546 -21.33 -18.96 -24.20
N VAL A 547 -20.78 -20.11 -23.81
CA VAL A 547 -20.50 -21.25 -24.72
C VAL A 547 -21.58 -22.32 -24.66
N SER A 548 -21.84 -23.01 -25.76
CA SER A 548 -22.90 -24.02 -25.87
C SER A 548 -22.64 -25.28 -25.04
N GLN A 549 -23.72 -25.84 -24.49
CA GLN A 549 -23.76 -27.16 -23.83
C GLN A 549 -23.82 -28.31 -24.84
N ASN A 550 -24.26 -28.04 -26.07
CA ASN A 550 -24.40 -29.06 -27.10
C ASN A 550 -23.05 -29.35 -27.76
N PRO A 551 -22.74 -30.61 -28.08
CA PRO A 551 -21.49 -31.00 -28.72
C PRO A 551 -21.27 -30.30 -30.06
#